data_AF-A0A7W1GRH5-F1
#
_entry.id   AF-A0A7W1GRH5-F1
#
_cell.length_a   1.000
_cell.length_b   1.000
_cell.length_c   1.000
_cell.angle_alpha   90.00
_cell.angle_beta   90.00
_cell.angle_gamma   90.00
#
_symmetry.space_group_name_H-M   'P 1'
#
loop_
_entity.id
_entity.type
_entity.pdbx_description
1 polymer ?
#
loop_
_entity_poly.entity_id
_entity_poly.type
_entity_poly.pdbx_seq_one_letter_code
_entity_poly.pdbx_strand_id
1 'polypeptide(L)'
;MSTGRTRARGDADPYDARLALGAAGLLRDFNGAGVLAVADVHVAMRLGRLGEETDERVLLAAGLAVRAVRHGSVCVALSTVRRTVEPEEALDPDGDRQPDWPEPVGWLAACAGSPLVAVGEDD
;
A
#
# COMPACT_ATOMS: atom_id res chain seq x y z
N MET A 1 -4.40 -37.48 -16.81
CA MET A 1 -4.19 -37.34 -15.35
C MET A 1 -3.56 -35.98 -15.07
N SER A 2 -4.37 -34.92 -15.08
CA SER A 2 -3.94 -33.59 -14.65
C SER A 2 -4.74 -33.26 -13.39
N THR A 3 -4.11 -33.41 -12.23
CA THR A 3 -4.74 -33.12 -10.95
C THR A 3 -4.73 -31.62 -10.75
N GLY A 4 -5.78 -30.95 -11.25
CA GLY A 4 -6.09 -29.59 -10.89
C GLY A 4 -6.35 -29.53 -9.38
N ARG A 5 -5.40 -28.94 -8.64
CA ARG A 5 -5.59 -28.68 -7.22
C ARG A 5 -6.49 -27.46 -7.09
N THR A 6 -7.80 -27.71 -7.04
CA THR A 6 -8.76 -26.76 -6.49
C THR A 6 -8.32 -26.46 -5.06
N ARG A 7 -7.72 -25.30 -4.80
CA ARG A 7 -7.47 -24.85 -3.44
C ARG A 7 -8.82 -24.74 -2.74
N ALA A 8 -9.02 -25.57 -1.72
CA ALA A 8 -10.09 -25.36 -0.77
C ALA A 8 -9.94 -23.94 -0.19
N ARG A 9 -11.05 -23.22 -0.08
CA ARG A 9 -11.16 -21.94 0.62
C ARG A 9 -10.99 -22.21 2.13
N GLY A 10 -9.75 -22.42 2.58
CA GLY A 10 -9.46 -22.83 3.95
C GLY A 10 -7.96 -22.86 4.24
N ASP A 11 -7.58 -22.02 5.19
CA ASP A 11 -6.23 -21.71 5.69
C ASP A 11 -5.40 -20.80 4.79
N ALA A 12 -5.28 -19.54 5.20
CA ALA A 12 -4.38 -18.59 4.57
C ALA A 12 -2.93 -19.03 4.84
N ASP A 13 -2.08 -18.95 3.82
CA ASP A 13 -0.66 -19.28 3.96
C ASP A 13 0.06 -18.11 4.65
N PRO A 14 0.53 -18.25 5.91
CA PRO A 14 1.22 -17.17 6.61
C PRO A 14 2.55 -16.77 5.94
N TYR A 15 3.03 -17.56 4.98
CA TYR A 15 4.22 -17.31 4.19
C TYR A 15 3.92 -17.08 2.70
N ASP A 16 2.69 -16.68 2.35
CA ASP A 16 2.35 -16.27 0.98
C ASP A 16 3.37 -15.22 0.50
N ALA A 17 4.00 -15.47 -0.65
CA ALA A 17 5.04 -14.60 -1.20
C ALA A 17 4.55 -13.17 -1.52
N ARG A 18 3.23 -12.96 -1.54
CA ARG A 18 2.60 -11.64 -1.72
C ARG A 18 2.49 -10.84 -0.41
N LEU A 19 2.71 -11.48 0.74
CA LEU A 19 2.77 -10.81 2.04
C LEU A 19 4.14 -10.19 2.27
N ALA A 20 4.15 -8.90 2.58
CA ALA A 20 5.34 -8.15 2.97
C ALA A 20 5.63 -8.37 4.47
N LEU A 21 6.19 -9.53 4.82
CA LEU A 21 6.41 -9.94 6.23
C LEU A 21 7.31 -8.99 7.05
N GLY A 22 8.13 -8.16 6.39
CA GLY A 22 8.96 -7.15 7.06
C GLY A 22 8.26 -5.79 7.26
N ALA A 23 7.03 -5.63 6.78
CA ALA A 23 6.25 -4.41 6.94
C ALA A 23 5.53 -4.36 8.29
N ALA A 24 5.26 -3.15 8.76
CA ALA A 24 4.47 -2.89 9.96
C ALA A 24 3.48 -1.75 9.70
N GLY A 25 2.55 -1.57 10.64
CA GLY A 25 1.56 -0.50 10.60
C GLY A 25 0.75 -0.48 9.31
N LEU A 26 0.47 0.72 8.81
CA LEU A 26 -0.38 0.91 7.61
C LEU A 26 0.09 0.12 6.39
N LEU A 27 1.40 -0.01 6.14
CA LEU A 27 1.89 -0.76 4.98
C LEU A 27 1.57 -2.25 5.06
N ARG A 28 1.68 -2.84 6.25
CA ARG A 28 1.30 -4.24 6.47
C ARG A 28 -0.20 -4.41 6.30
N ASP A 29 -0.99 -3.54 6.92
CA ASP A 29 -2.44 -3.67 6.96
C ASP A 29 -3.04 -3.51 5.54
N PHE A 30 -2.53 -2.57 4.75
CA PHE A 30 -2.97 -2.38 3.36
C PHE A 30 -2.48 -3.47 2.41
N ASN A 31 -1.34 -4.12 2.69
CA ASN A 31 -0.90 -5.28 1.92
C ASN A 31 -1.72 -6.53 2.26
N GLY A 32 -1.97 -6.78 3.54
CA GLY A 32 -2.86 -7.87 3.97
C GLY A 32 -4.27 -7.74 3.38
N ALA A 33 -4.79 -6.52 3.29
CA ALA A 33 -6.08 -6.22 2.65
C ALA A 33 -6.06 -6.29 1.11
N GLY A 34 -4.92 -6.56 0.46
CA GLY A 34 -4.83 -6.64 -1.01
C GLY A 34 -4.88 -5.28 -1.72
N VAL A 35 -4.79 -4.18 -0.98
CA VAL A 35 -4.74 -2.82 -1.54
C VAL A 35 -3.34 -2.50 -2.08
N LEU A 36 -2.28 -2.94 -1.39
CA LEU A 36 -0.91 -2.81 -1.88
C LEU A 36 -0.33 -4.18 -2.23
N ALA A 37 0.37 -4.26 -3.37
CA ALA A 37 1.21 -5.41 -3.66
C ALA A 37 2.51 -5.32 -2.84
N VAL A 38 3.17 -6.48 -2.63
CA VAL A 38 4.49 -6.54 -1.95
C VAL A 38 5.53 -5.61 -2.57
N ALA A 39 5.48 -5.41 -3.90
CA ALA A 39 6.36 -4.50 -4.60
C ALA A 39 6.13 -3.03 -4.19
N ASP A 40 4.87 -2.61 -4.06
CA ASP A 40 4.50 -1.25 -3.65
C ASP A 40 5.02 -0.97 -2.23
N VAL A 41 4.87 -1.95 -1.33
CA VAL A 41 5.36 -1.90 0.05
C VAL A 41 6.89 -1.79 0.11
N HIS A 42 7.60 -2.64 -0.62
CA HIS A 42 9.07 -2.61 -0.61
C HIS A 42 9.63 -1.30 -1.15
N VAL A 43 9.01 -0.73 -2.20
CA VAL A 43 9.40 0.58 -2.70
C VAL A 43 9.14 1.66 -1.65
N ALA A 44 7.96 1.68 -1.03
CA ALA A 44 7.63 2.64 0.03
C ALA A 44 8.61 2.56 1.21
N MET A 45 8.90 1.36 1.70
CA MET A 45 9.89 1.14 2.77
C MET A 45 11.30 1.58 2.35
N ARG A 46 11.68 1.36 1.08
CA ARG A 46 12.99 1.77 0.59
C ARG A 46 13.09 3.29 0.48
N LEU A 47 12.04 3.97 0.00
CA LEU A 47 11.95 5.42 -0.03
C LEU A 47 12.04 5.98 1.38
N GLY A 48 11.26 5.45 2.33
CA GLY A 48 11.31 5.85 3.73
C GLY A 48 12.72 5.77 4.32
N ARG A 49 13.43 4.66 4.08
CA ARG A 49 14.82 4.50 4.53
C ARG A 49 15.80 5.47 3.87
N LEU A 50 15.62 5.80 2.60
CA LEU A 50 16.55 6.67 1.85
C LEU A 50 16.31 8.15 2.14
N GLY A 51 15.06 8.55 2.35
CA GLY A 51 14.67 9.92 2.68
C GLY A 51 14.41 10.15 4.17
N GLU A 52 14.78 9.20 5.03
CA GLU A 52 14.62 9.30 6.49
C GLU A 52 13.17 9.57 6.96
N GLU A 53 12.19 9.08 6.20
CA GLU A 53 10.77 9.20 6.52
C GLU A 53 10.28 7.99 7.33
N THR A 54 9.54 8.27 8.40
CA THR A 54 9.01 7.27 9.34
C THR A 54 7.50 7.37 9.56
N ASP A 55 6.84 8.44 9.10
CA ASP A 55 5.40 8.61 9.17
C ASP A 55 4.71 7.59 8.26
N GLU A 56 3.99 6.64 8.87
CA GLU A 56 3.30 5.57 8.16
C GLU A 56 2.30 6.08 7.12
N ARG A 57 1.71 7.27 7.33
CA ARG A 57 0.78 7.88 6.38
C ARG A 57 1.52 8.27 5.10
N VAL A 58 2.70 8.86 5.23
CA VAL A 58 3.53 9.24 4.07
C VAL A 58 3.99 7.99 3.33
N LEU A 59 4.43 6.97 4.05
CA LEU A 59 4.83 5.70 3.44
C LEU A 59 3.67 5.01 2.71
N LEU A 60 2.45 5.04 3.27
CA LEU A 60 1.25 4.57 2.60
C LEU A 60 0.97 5.36 1.30
N ALA A 61 1.11 6.68 1.33
CA ALA A 61 0.94 7.51 0.13
C ALA A 61 1.96 7.16 -0.95
N ALA A 62 3.22 6.94 -0.58
CA ALA A 62 4.26 6.48 -1.49
C ALA A 62 3.91 5.11 -2.10
N GLY A 63 3.44 4.15 -1.28
CA GLY A 63 2.99 2.85 -1.77
C GLY A 63 1.82 2.97 -2.76
N LEU A 64 0.84 3.82 -2.46
CA LEU A 64 -0.30 4.07 -3.35
C LEU A 64 0.12 4.77 -4.66
N ALA A 65 1.12 5.64 -4.63
CA ALA A 65 1.67 6.24 -5.84
C ALA A 65 2.35 5.19 -6.75
N VAL A 66 3.12 4.27 -6.18
CA VAL A 66 3.73 3.14 -6.92
C VAL A 66 2.65 2.24 -7.52
N ARG A 67 1.61 1.92 -6.74
CA ARG A 67 0.43 1.19 -7.23
C ARG A 67 -0.21 1.91 -8.41
N ALA A 68 -0.42 3.23 -8.29
CA ALA A 68 -1.05 4.03 -9.33
C ALA A 68 -0.27 3.95 -10.65
N VAL A 69 1.06 4.05 -10.61
CA VAL A 69 1.95 3.89 -11.78
C VAL A 69 1.81 2.50 -12.41
N ARG A 70 1.79 1.44 -11.59
CA ARG A 70 1.55 0.07 -12.08
C ARG A 70 0.21 -0.10 -12.77
N HIS A 71 -0.80 0.68 -12.37
CA HIS A 71 -2.14 0.68 -12.97
C HIS A 71 -2.31 1.70 -14.10
N GLY A 72 -1.21 2.34 -14.56
CA GLY A 72 -1.22 3.26 -15.70
C GLY A 72 -1.62 4.70 -15.36
N SER A 73 -1.66 5.07 -14.07
CA SER A 73 -1.85 6.47 -13.65
C SER A 73 -0.53 7.15 -13.36
N VAL A 74 -0.45 8.46 -13.61
CA VAL A 74 0.73 9.28 -13.27
C VAL A 74 0.67 9.84 -11.85
N CYS A 75 -0.52 9.84 -11.23
CA CYS A 75 -0.73 10.38 -9.89
C CYS A 75 -1.79 9.62 -9.10
N VAL A 76 -1.88 9.94 -7.82
CA VAL A 76 -2.92 9.45 -6.91
C VAL A 76 -3.53 10.63 -6.16
N ALA A 77 -4.86 10.71 -6.14
CA ALA A 77 -5.59 11.74 -5.42
C ALA A 77 -5.92 11.25 -3.99
N LEU A 78 -5.08 11.59 -3.01
CA LEU A 78 -5.24 11.10 -1.63
C LEU A 78 -6.57 11.50 -0.98
N SER A 79 -7.21 12.58 -1.43
CA SER A 79 -8.52 13.02 -0.92
C SER A 79 -9.68 12.13 -1.34
N THR A 80 -9.52 11.35 -2.40
CA THR A 80 -10.58 10.50 -2.96
C THR A 80 -10.21 9.03 -3.06
N VAL A 81 -8.92 8.69 -2.86
CA VAL A 81 -8.33 7.37 -3.11
C VAL A 81 -9.11 6.21 -2.46
N ARG A 82 -9.65 6.41 -1.24
CA ARG A 82 -10.48 5.41 -0.55
C ARG A 82 -11.68 4.94 -1.36
N ARG A 83 -12.26 5.81 -2.20
CA ARG A 83 -13.45 5.53 -3.00
C ARG A 83 -13.13 5.05 -4.42
N THR A 84 -11.86 5.09 -4.81
CA THR A 84 -11.44 4.81 -6.19
C THR A 84 -10.52 3.60 -6.28
N VAL A 85 -9.92 3.18 -5.15
CA VAL A 85 -9.05 2.01 -5.10
C VAL A 85 -9.84 0.83 -4.58
N GLU A 86 -10.02 -0.15 -5.46
CA GLU A 86 -10.51 -1.47 -5.10
C GLU A 86 -9.32 -2.38 -4.78
N PRO A 87 -9.38 -3.17 -3.69
CA PRO A 87 -8.40 -4.21 -3.40
C PRO A 87 -8.42 -5.31 -4.47
N GLU A 88 -7.27 -5.95 -4.72
CA GLU A 88 -7.16 -7.05 -5.69
C GLU A 88 -7.67 -8.38 -5.09
N GLU A 89 -6.99 -8.86 -4.05
CA GLU A 89 -7.32 -10.08 -3.32
C GLU A 89 -6.77 -9.94 -1.90
N ALA A 90 -7.62 -10.15 -0.88
CA ALA A 90 -7.17 -10.22 0.51
C ALA A 90 -6.19 -11.39 0.70
N LEU A 91 -5.06 -11.09 1.34
CA LEU A 91 -3.93 -12.02 1.51
C LEU A 91 -3.85 -12.60 2.93
N ASP A 92 -4.33 -11.83 3.90
CA ASP A 92 -4.40 -12.21 5.31
C ASP A 92 -5.85 -12.63 5.65
N PRO A 93 -6.10 -13.62 6.53
CA PRO A 93 -7.45 -13.92 7.01
C PRO A 93 -8.14 -12.72 7.69
N ASP A 94 -7.37 -11.81 8.29
CA ASP A 94 -7.86 -10.51 8.76
C ASP A 94 -7.90 -9.44 7.64
N GLY A 95 -7.37 -9.74 6.45
CA GLY A 95 -7.33 -8.86 5.28
C GLY A 95 -8.69 -8.56 4.65
N ASP A 96 -9.72 -9.36 4.93
CA ASP A 96 -11.10 -9.01 4.59
C ASP A 96 -11.60 -7.78 5.40
N ARG A 97 -10.90 -7.42 6.50
CA ARG A 97 -11.17 -6.19 7.23
C ARG A 97 -10.69 -4.99 6.42
N GLN A 98 -11.58 -4.02 6.25
CA GLN A 98 -11.21 -2.75 5.64
C GLN A 98 -10.12 -2.05 6.48
N PRO A 99 -8.96 -1.73 5.88
CA PRO A 99 -7.88 -1.07 6.62
C PRO A 99 -8.27 0.37 6.97
N ASP A 100 -7.67 0.89 8.04
CA ASP A 100 -7.94 2.24 8.54
C ASP A 100 -7.27 3.28 7.65
N TRP A 101 -8.05 3.91 6.77
CA TRP A 101 -7.58 4.97 5.89
C TRP A 101 -7.27 6.24 6.70
N PRO A 102 -6.11 6.89 6.49
CA PRO A 102 -5.81 8.19 7.09
C PRO A 102 -6.85 9.25 6.75
N GLU A 103 -7.10 10.18 7.67
CA GLU A 103 -7.97 11.33 7.41
C GLU A 103 -7.36 12.20 6.28
N PRO A 104 -8.12 12.51 5.21
CA PRO A 104 -7.58 13.16 4.02
C PRO A 104 -6.77 14.44 4.22
N VAL A 105 -7.25 15.38 5.04
CA VAL A 105 -6.60 16.68 5.23
C VAL A 105 -5.30 16.53 5.99
N GLY A 106 -5.32 15.80 7.11
CA GLY A 106 -4.14 15.51 7.91
C GLY A 106 -3.13 14.65 7.17
N TRP A 107 -3.59 13.77 6.29
CA TRP A 107 -2.73 12.95 5.44
C TRP A 107 -1.99 13.78 4.40
N LEU A 108 -2.69 14.65 3.68
CA LEU A 108 -2.08 15.59 2.73
C LEU A 108 -1.06 16.50 3.42
N ALA A 109 -1.39 17.02 4.61
CA ALA A 109 -0.48 17.84 5.40
C ALA A 109 0.79 17.07 5.82
N ALA A 110 0.66 15.79 6.21
CA ALA A 110 1.81 14.95 6.53
C ALA A 110 2.72 14.76 5.31
N CYS A 111 2.14 14.46 4.14
CA CYS A 111 2.91 14.35 2.89
C CYS A 111 3.62 15.66 2.54
N ALA A 112 2.93 16.81 2.66
CA ALA A 112 3.53 18.11 2.36
C ALA A 112 4.70 18.48 3.28
N GLY A 113 4.72 17.97 4.52
CA GLY A 113 5.82 18.18 5.47
C GLY A 113 6.95 17.15 5.36
N SER A 114 6.84 16.16 4.46
CA SER A 114 7.79 15.05 4.36
C SER A 114 9.04 15.42 3.56
N PRO A 115 10.24 14.94 3.96
CA PRO A 115 11.45 15.02 3.13
C PRO A 115 11.35 14.25 1.80
N LEU A 116 10.36 13.35 1.63
CA LEU A 116 10.13 12.63 0.38
C LEU A 116 9.37 13.45 -0.68
N VAL A 117 8.78 14.59 -0.29
CA VAL A 117 7.96 15.40 -1.16
C VAL A 117 8.67 16.71 -1.47
N ALA A 118 8.87 16.96 -2.76
CA ALA A 118 9.28 18.26 -3.26
C ALA A 118 8.13 18.85 -4.08
N VAL A 119 7.88 20.14 -3.90
CA VAL A 119 7.09 20.90 -4.89
C VAL A 119 8.03 21.15 -6.06
N GLY A 120 7.59 20.82 -7.27
CA GLY A 120 8.35 21.16 -8.48
C GLY A 120 8.64 22.66 -8.51
N GLU A 121 9.67 23.08 -9.25
CA GLU A 121 9.91 24.50 -9.45
C GLU A 121 8.66 25.14 -10.08
N ASP A 122 8.20 26.24 -9.49
CA ASP A 122 7.20 27.09 -10.12
C ASP A 122 7.87 27.71 -11.36
N ASP A 123 7.55 27.17 -12.54
CA ASP A 123 7.99 27.67 -13.85
C ASP A 123 7.51 29.11 -14.11
#